data_AF-A0A1H4SSI3-F1
#
_entry.id   AF-A0A1H4SSI3-F1
#
_cell.length_a   1.000
_cell.length_b   1.000
_cell.length_c   1.000
_cell.angle_alpha   90.00
_cell.angle_beta   90.00
_cell.angle_gamma   90.00
#
_symmetry.space_group_name_H-M   'P 1'
#
loop_
_entity.id
_entity.type
_entity.pdbx_description
1 polymer ?
#
loop_
_entity_poly.entity_id
_entity_poly.type
_entity_poly.pdbx_seq_one_letter_code
_entity_poly.pdbx_strand_id
1 'polypeptide(L)'
;MERNVHVIPFLVHELAEKVNEVPKGVEMIQAPKIWNQTKGKGITVAILDTGCDLTHPDLKDRIVGGRNFTNDDEGKTDVYQDYNGHGTHVAGTIAATQNNNGVVGVAPEANLLIIKVLDRNGSGQYDWIINGIKYAIEQKADIISMSLGGPADHPELHKAIQKAVSQNILVICAAGNEGDGVDTTDEFDYPGCYNEVISVGAVDLERHSSNFSNSNNEVDLVAPGEKILSTYLNGKYATLSGTSMATPHVAGAMALIKVLVNTSFERKLTERELYAQLIKRTVPLGNSPKFEGNGLVYLTVMDELSKIFNQQFVAKLLSI
;
A
#
# COMPACT_ATOMS: atom_id res chain seq x y z
N MET A 1 -19.54 -9.88 21.05
CA MET A 1 -19.21 -9.59 19.65
C MET A 1 -17.95 -10.36 19.33
N GLU A 2 -17.98 -11.25 18.35
CA GLU A 2 -16.75 -11.84 17.82
C GLU A 2 -15.85 -10.69 17.36
N ARG A 3 -14.61 -10.68 17.86
CA ARG A 3 -13.61 -9.69 17.45
C ARG A 3 -13.07 -10.14 16.11
N ASN A 4 -13.71 -9.70 15.03
CA ASN A 4 -13.27 -9.99 13.67
C ASN A 4 -12.45 -8.82 13.12
N VAL A 5 -11.62 -9.13 12.13
CA VAL A 5 -10.90 -8.16 11.31
C VAL A 5 -11.72 -7.96 10.04
N HIS A 6 -11.78 -6.75 9.51
CA HIS A 6 -12.51 -6.43 8.30
C HIS A 6 -11.61 -5.67 7.32
N VAL A 7 -11.96 -5.71 6.04
CA VAL A 7 -11.49 -4.67 5.11
C VAL A 7 -11.90 -3.32 5.70
N ILE A 8 -11.00 -2.33 5.70
CA ILE A 8 -11.36 -0.98 6.14
C ILE A 8 -12.51 -0.47 5.25
N PRO A 9 -13.62 0.06 5.81
CA PRO A 9 -14.79 0.46 5.02
C PRO A 9 -14.43 1.35 3.83
N PHE A 10 -14.89 1.02 2.63
CA PHE A 10 -14.59 1.80 1.41
C PHE A 10 -15.84 2.06 0.57
N LEU A 11 -15.76 3.08 -0.29
CA LEU A 11 -16.84 3.46 -1.19
C LEU A 11 -16.48 3.15 -2.65
N VAL A 12 -17.38 2.49 -3.38
CA VAL A 12 -17.31 2.32 -4.84
C VAL A 12 -17.99 3.50 -5.51
N HIS A 13 -17.23 4.34 -6.24
CA HIS A 13 -17.76 5.50 -6.95
C HIS A 13 -18.19 5.17 -8.37
N GLU A 14 -17.38 4.39 -9.08
CA GLU A 14 -17.56 4.14 -10.51
C GLU A 14 -17.00 2.75 -10.88
N LEU A 15 -17.63 2.11 -11.87
CA LEU A 15 -17.16 0.90 -12.53
C LEU A 15 -16.91 1.21 -14.00
N ALA A 16 -15.78 0.77 -14.53
CA ALA A 16 -15.40 0.95 -15.93
C ALA A 16 -15.03 -0.38 -16.58
N GLU A 17 -15.47 -0.58 -17.82
CA GLU A 17 -15.16 -1.77 -18.63
C GLU A 17 -13.78 -1.66 -19.28
N LYS A 18 -13.35 -0.44 -19.62
CA LYS A 18 -12.09 -0.15 -20.30
C LYS A 18 -11.54 1.17 -19.82
N VAL A 19 -10.24 1.18 -19.56
CA VAL A 19 -9.43 2.36 -19.27
C VAL A 19 -8.08 2.20 -19.97
N ASN A 20 -7.33 3.29 -20.13
CA ASN A 20 -5.97 3.27 -20.66
C ASN A 20 -5.21 4.49 -20.14
N GLU A 21 -4.82 4.45 -18.88
CA GLU A 21 -4.17 5.59 -18.23
C GLU A 21 -3.26 5.17 -17.07
N VAL A 22 -2.34 6.05 -16.70
CA VAL A 22 -1.68 5.98 -15.40
C VAL A 22 -2.60 6.70 -14.41
N PRO A 23 -3.14 6.02 -13.37
CA PRO A 23 -4.04 6.67 -12.44
C PRO A 23 -3.38 7.88 -11.75
N LYS A 24 -4.16 8.95 -11.54
CA LYS A 24 -3.67 10.19 -10.93
C LYS A 24 -2.97 9.99 -9.58
N GLY A 25 -3.41 9.02 -8.77
CA GLY A 25 -2.74 8.67 -7.51
C GLY A 25 -1.28 8.21 -7.71
N VAL A 26 -1.04 7.40 -8.76
CA VAL A 26 0.31 6.95 -9.14
C VAL A 26 1.16 8.12 -9.64
N GLU A 27 0.58 9.02 -10.42
CA GLU A 27 1.26 10.24 -10.89
C GLU A 27 1.59 11.21 -9.73
N MET A 28 0.64 11.39 -8.81
CA MET A 28 0.74 12.31 -7.67
C MET A 28 1.95 11.99 -6.78
N ILE A 29 2.19 10.71 -6.52
CA ILE A 29 3.34 10.24 -5.71
C ILE A 29 4.67 10.21 -6.50
N GLN A 30 4.66 10.65 -7.76
CA GLN A 30 5.81 10.74 -8.67
C GLN A 30 6.40 9.41 -9.11
N ALA A 31 5.65 8.30 -9.04
CA ALA A 31 6.15 6.98 -9.47
C ALA A 31 6.61 6.93 -10.93
N PRO A 32 5.91 7.55 -11.91
CA PRO A 32 6.36 7.54 -13.31
C PRO A 32 7.75 8.12 -13.54
N LYS A 33 8.17 9.09 -12.70
CA LYS A 33 9.50 9.70 -12.78
C LYS A 33 10.63 8.77 -12.31
N ILE A 34 10.28 7.70 -11.59
CA ILE A 34 11.23 6.68 -11.09
C ILE A 34 11.39 5.52 -12.06
N TRP A 35 10.41 5.28 -12.95
CA TRP A 35 10.36 4.11 -13.83
C TRP A 35 11.50 4.00 -14.85
N ASN A 36 12.24 5.09 -15.10
CA ASN A 36 13.46 5.06 -15.91
C ASN A 36 14.66 4.41 -15.19
N GLN A 37 14.64 4.38 -13.86
CA GLN A 37 15.67 3.77 -13.01
C GLN A 37 15.25 2.37 -12.56
N THR A 38 13.99 2.20 -12.15
CA THR A 38 13.43 0.90 -11.77
C THR A 38 11.90 0.92 -11.78
N LYS A 39 11.31 -0.24 -12.05
CA LYS A 39 9.86 -0.49 -11.97
C LYS A 39 9.49 -1.50 -10.87
N GLY A 40 10.42 -1.79 -9.95
CA GLY A 40 10.20 -2.70 -8.81
C GLY A 40 10.54 -4.17 -9.09
N LYS A 41 11.24 -4.46 -10.18
CA LYS A 41 11.60 -5.83 -10.57
C LYS A 41 12.34 -6.58 -9.46
N GLY A 42 11.89 -7.81 -9.21
CA GLY A 42 12.51 -8.71 -8.24
C GLY A 42 12.08 -8.47 -6.78
N ILE A 43 11.21 -7.48 -6.53
CA ILE A 43 10.57 -7.28 -5.23
C ILE A 43 9.25 -8.06 -5.21
N THR A 44 9.00 -8.78 -4.11
CA THR A 44 7.73 -9.48 -3.88
C THR A 44 6.90 -8.78 -2.81
N VAL A 45 5.70 -8.35 -3.17
CA VAL A 45 4.72 -7.75 -2.26
C VAL A 45 3.66 -8.80 -1.93
N ALA A 46 3.57 -9.17 -0.65
CA ALA A 46 2.53 -10.03 -0.11
C ALA A 46 1.29 -9.18 0.21
N ILE A 47 0.18 -9.46 -0.47
CA ILE A 47 -1.09 -8.76 -0.28
C ILE A 47 -2.00 -9.62 0.60
N LEU A 48 -2.24 -9.18 1.83
CA LEU A 48 -3.17 -9.83 2.76
C LEU A 48 -4.53 -9.16 2.64
N ASP A 49 -5.44 -9.78 1.87
CA ASP A 49 -6.72 -9.17 1.48
C ASP A 49 -7.79 -10.23 1.13
N THR A 50 -8.79 -9.89 0.31
CA THR A 50 -9.93 -10.74 -0.12
C THR A 50 -9.60 -11.74 -1.23
N GLY A 51 -8.34 -11.77 -1.68
CA GLY A 51 -7.87 -12.54 -2.85
C GLY A 51 -7.52 -11.62 -4.01
N CYS A 52 -7.41 -12.18 -5.22
CA CYS A 52 -7.24 -11.40 -6.45
C CYS A 52 -7.96 -12.07 -7.63
N ASP A 53 -8.43 -11.30 -8.61
CA ASP A 53 -8.77 -11.82 -9.93
C ASP A 53 -7.49 -12.30 -10.63
N LEU A 54 -7.30 -13.61 -10.65
CA LEU A 54 -6.08 -14.25 -11.14
C LEU A 54 -5.94 -14.18 -12.67
N THR A 55 -7.03 -13.83 -13.35
CA THR A 55 -7.11 -13.76 -14.81
C THR A 55 -7.12 -12.33 -15.34
N HIS A 56 -7.13 -11.32 -14.45
CA HIS A 56 -7.14 -9.92 -14.83
C HIS A 56 -5.95 -9.62 -15.77
N PRO A 57 -6.18 -9.00 -16.95
CA PRO A 57 -5.13 -8.81 -17.96
C PRO A 57 -3.94 -7.99 -17.45
N ASP A 58 -4.18 -7.06 -16.53
CA ASP A 58 -3.14 -6.22 -15.94
C ASP A 58 -2.40 -6.86 -14.75
N LEU A 59 -2.87 -8.00 -14.21
CA LEU A 59 -2.33 -8.61 -12.98
C LEU A 59 -1.75 -10.00 -13.16
N LYS A 60 -2.30 -10.80 -14.09
CA LYS A 60 -1.95 -12.23 -14.24
C LYS A 60 -0.44 -12.50 -14.33
N ASP A 61 0.31 -11.61 -15.00
CA ASP A 61 1.76 -11.76 -15.20
C ASP A 61 2.59 -11.21 -14.03
N ARG A 62 1.94 -10.68 -13.00
CA ARG A 62 2.56 -10.18 -11.75
C ARG A 62 2.33 -11.14 -10.60
N ILE A 63 1.27 -11.94 -10.65
CA ILE A 63 0.93 -12.90 -9.61
C ILE A 63 1.90 -14.08 -9.69
N VAL A 64 2.72 -14.26 -8.66
CA VAL A 64 3.73 -15.33 -8.58
C VAL A 64 3.28 -16.52 -7.74
N GLY A 65 2.15 -16.40 -7.06
CA GLY A 65 1.55 -17.44 -6.24
C GLY A 65 0.56 -16.86 -5.24
N GLY A 66 0.01 -17.73 -4.40
CA GLY A 66 -0.89 -17.31 -3.34
C GLY A 66 -1.29 -18.46 -2.42
N ARG A 67 -2.06 -18.12 -1.39
CA ARG A 67 -2.68 -19.07 -0.48
C ARG A 67 -3.96 -18.48 0.12
N ASN A 68 -4.98 -19.31 0.26
CA ASN A 68 -6.21 -19.00 0.97
C ASN A 68 -6.17 -19.56 2.39
N PHE A 69 -6.49 -18.71 3.35
CA PHE A 69 -6.62 -19.04 4.77
C PHE A 69 -8.07 -18.99 5.27
N THR A 70 -8.99 -18.55 4.42
CA THR A 70 -10.41 -18.39 4.75
C THR A 70 -11.19 -19.67 4.51
N ASN A 71 -12.46 -19.67 4.94
CA ASN A 71 -13.39 -20.77 4.67
C ASN A 71 -14.09 -20.66 3.30
N ASP A 72 -13.83 -19.61 2.50
CA ASP A 72 -14.28 -19.58 1.10
C ASP A 72 -13.74 -20.82 0.36
N ASP A 73 -14.48 -21.25 -0.66
CA ASP A 73 -14.12 -22.40 -1.50
C ASP A 73 -13.89 -23.69 -0.71
N GLU A 74 -14.68 -23.90 0.35
CA GLU A 74 -14.59 -25.05 1.25
C GLU A 74 -13.23 -25.16 1.96
N GLY A 75 -12.53 -24.03 2.14
CA GLY A 75 -11.21 -23.99 2.77
C GLY A 75 -10.07 -24.48 1.87
N LYS A 76 -10.28 -24.54 0.54
CA LYS A 76 -9.23 -24.92 -0.41
C LYS A 76 -8.12 -23.88 -0.41
N THR A 77 -6.94 -24.29 0.06
CA THR A 77 -5.80 -23.39 0.28
C THR A 77 -5.17 -22.85 -1.00
N ASP A 78 -5.38 -23.50 -2.14
CA ASP A 78 -4.87 -23.13 -3.46
C ASP A 78 -5.86 -22.28 -4.27
N VAL A 79 -7.05 -21.99 -3.72
CA VAL A 79 -8.06 -21.13 -4.34
C VAL A 79 -8.12 -19.80 -3.61
N TYR A 80 -7.41 -18.80 -4.14
CA TYR A 80 -7.31 -17.44 -3.58
C TYR A 80 -7.93 -16.39 -4.52
N GLN A 81 -9.00 -16.78 -5.21
CA GLN A 81 -9.80 -15.93 -6.07
C GLN A 81 -10.52 -14.85 -5.27
N ASP A 82 -10.59 -13.65 -5.84
CA ASP A 82 -11.36 -12.55 -5.27
C ASP A 82 -12.85 -12.67 -5.62
N TYR A 83 -13.70 -12.48 -4.61
CA TYR A 83 -15.16 -12.40 -4.74
C TYR A 83 -15.72 -11.05 -4.26
N ASN A 84 -14.86 -10.21 -3.67
CA ASN A 84 -15.23 -8.91 -3.14
C ASN A 84 -14.86 -7.79 -4.12
N GLY A 85 -13.65 -7.85 -4.67
CA GLY A 85 -13.08 -6.87 -5.60
C GLY A 85 -12.02 -5.97 -4.98
N HIS A 86 -12.02 -5.85 -3.65
CA HIS A 86 -11.07 -5.01 -2.93
C HIS A 86 -9.61 -5.47 -3.11
N GLY A 87 -9.31 -6.76 -2.89
CA GLY A 87 -7.95 -7.27 -3.07
C GLY A 87 -7.44 -7.15 -4.50
N THR A 88 -8.33 -7.31 -5.49
CA THR A 88 -7.99 -7.03 -6.91
C THR A 88 -7.66 -5.56 -7.14
N HIS A 89 -8.38 -4.64 -6.50
CA HIS A 89 -8.13 -3.19 -6.59
C HIS A 89 -6.79 -2.80 -5.97
N VAL A 90 -6.52 -3.28 -4.76
CA VAL A 90 -5.24 -3.13 -4.05
C VAL A 90 -4.08 -3.66 -4.91
N ALA A 91 -4.23 -4.86 -5.49
CA ALA A 91 -3.22 -5.47 -6.36
C ALA A 91 -2.86 -4.60 -7.57
N GLY A 92 -3.85 -3.98 -8.21
CA GLY A 92 -3.64 -3.09 -9.35
C GLY A 92 -2.88 -1.83 -9.00
N THR A 93 -3.23 -1.19 -7.88
CA THR A 93 -2.54 0.03 -7.44
C THR A 93 -1.06 -0.27 -7.15
N ILE A 94 -0.75 -1.45 -6.60
CA ILE A 94 0.63 -1.85 -6.32
C ILE A 94 1.40 -2.11 -7.62
N ALA A 95 0.90 -3.00 -8.50
CA ALA A 95 1.73 -3.55 -9.57
C ALA A 95 1.01 -3.84 -10.91
N ALA A 96 -0.16 -3.26 -11.21
CA ALA A 96 -0.76 -3.42 -12.54
C ALA A 96 0.26 -3.14 -13.65
N THR A 97 0.38 -4.08 -14.60
CA THR A 97 1.48 -4.05 -15.57
C THR A 97 1.35 -2.88 -16.54
N GLN A 98 2.47 -2.29 -16.92
CA GLN A 98 2.49 -1.31 -17.99
C GLN A 98 2.43 -2.01 -19.36
N ASN A 99 1.24 -2.16 -19.93
CA ASN A 99 1.02 -2.89 -21.19
C ASN A 99 0.29 -2.06 -22.28
N ASN A 100 0.22 -0.73 -22.14
CA ASN A 100 -0.52 0.22 -23.01
C ASN A 100 -2.03 -0.06 -23.13
N ASN A 101 -2.59 -0.72 -22.13
CA ASN A 101 -4.00 -1.02 -21.96
C ASN A 101 -4.31 -0.98 -20.45
N GLY A 102 -5.55 -0.69 -20.06
CA GLY A 102 -5.92 -0.73 -18.64
C GLY A 102 -5.21 0.32 -17.79
N VAL A 103 -4.86 -0.06 -16.56
CA VAL A 103 -4.16 0.83 -15.61
C VAL A 103 -2.72 0.39 -15.38
N VAL A 104 -1.90 1.29 -14.85
CA VAL A 104 -0.53 1.00 -14.43
C VAL A 104 -0.39 1.21 -12.93
N GLY A 105 0.14 0.22 -12.22
CA GLY A 105 0.43 0.30 -10.79
C GLY A 105 1.70 1.08 -10.50
N VAL A 106 1.94 1.36 -9.22
CA VAL A 106 3.13 2.12 -8.79
C VAL A 106 4.44 1.40 -9.15
N ALA A 107 4.51 0.08 -8.96
CA ALA A 107 5.66 -0.77 -9.25
C ALA A 107 5.29 -1.87 -10.27
N PRO A 108 5.17 -1.54 -11.57
CA PRO A 108 4.55 -2.41 -12.57
C PRO A 108 5.39 -3.66 -12.95
N GLU A 109 6.59 -3.82 -12.41
CA GLU A 109 7.43 -5.02 -12.54
C GLU A 109 7.63 -5.78 -11.20
N ALA A 110 6.97 -5.36 -10.12
CA ALA A 110 6.99 -6.08 -8.85
C ALA A 110 6.12 -7.35 -8.92
N ASN A 111 6.50 -8.36 -8.13
CA ASN A 111 5.74 -9.61 -8.00
C ASN A 111 4.66 -9.45 -6.91
N LEU A 112 3.51 -10.07 -7.13
CA LEU A 112 2.40 -10.12 -6.18
C LEU A 112 2.23 -11.54 -5.63
N LEU A 113 2.30 -11.67 -4.30
CA LEU A 113 1.96 -12.89 -3.58
C LEU A 113 0.57 -12.69 -2.93
N ILE A 114 -0.45 -13.40 -3.43
CA ILE A 114 -1.84 -13.19 -3.02
C ILE A 114 -2.17 -14.03 -1.80
N ILE A 115 -2.40 -13.40 -0.66
CA ILE A 115 -2.68 -14.08 0.61
C ILE A 115 -4.11 -13.73 1.01
N LYS A 116 -5.05 -14.62 0.67
CA LYS A 116 -6.47 -14.42 0.96
C LYS A 116 -6.73 -14.71 2.44
N VAL A 117 -6.92 -13.65 3.22
CA VAL A 117 -7.20 -13.69 4.68
C VAL A 117 -8.54 -13.06 5.03
N LEU A 118 -9.25 -12.50 4.05
CA LEU A 118 -10.61 -11.96 4.18
C LEU A 118 -11.55 -12.72 3.22
N ASP A 119 -12.74 -13.05 3.69
CA ASP A 119 -13.75 -13.77 2.92
C ASP A 119 -14.42 -12.86 1.87
N ARG A 120 -15.35 -13.43 1.09
CA ARG A 120 -16.15 -12.69 0.09
C ARG A 120 -16.88 -11.45 0.62
N ASN A 121 -17.17 -11.38 1.92
CA ASN A 121 -17.83 -10.25 2.56
C ASN A 121 -16.82 -9.23 3.11
N GLY A 122 -15.52 -9.46 2.93
CA GLY A 122 -14.47 -8.62 3.47
C GLY A 122 -14.23 -8.83 4.97
N SER A 123 -14.63 -9.97 5.53
CA SER A 123 -14.43 -10.30 6.95
C SER A 123 -13.36 -11.38 7.13
N GLY A 124 -12.58 -11.27 8.21
CA GLY A 124 -11.49 -12.19 8.53
C GLY A 124 -11.38 -12.49 10.01
N GLN A 125 -10.77 -13.64 10.31
CA GLN A 125 -10.42 -14.05 11.67
C GLN A 125 -8.96 -13.70 11.95
N TYR A 126 -8.62 -13.27 13.16
CA TYR A 126 -7.24 -12.96 13.55
C TYR A 126 -6.25 -14.09 13.20
N ASP A 127 -6.65 -15.35 13.38
CA ASP A 127 -5.82 -16.50 13.02
C ASP A 127 -5.50 -16.59 11.51
N TRP A 128 -6.42 -16.15 10.64
CA TRP A 128 -6.17 -16.10 9.19
C TRP A 128 -5.12 -15.05 8.86
N ILE A 129 -5.21 -13.85 9.46
CA ILE A 129 -4.22 -12.78 9.29
C ILE A 129 -2.86 -13.22 9.83
N ILE A 130 -2.81 -13.77 11.06
CA ILE A 130 -1.58 -14.24 11.71
C ILE A 130 -0.89 -15.31 10.84
N ASN A 131 -1.64 -16.29 10.34
CA ASN A 131 -1.08 -17.33 9.49
C ASN A 131 -0.70 -16.82 8.09
N GLY A 132 -1.41 -15.82 7.56
CA GLY A 132 -1.02 -15.09 6.36
C GLY A 132 0.33 -14.38 6.51
N ILE A 133 0.57 -13.69 7.64
CA ILE A 133 1.85 -13.03 7.95
C ILE A 133 2.97 -14.08 8.04
N LYS A 134 2.74 -15.19 8.75
CA LYS A 134 3.71 -16.29 8.83
C LYS A 134 4.04 -16.85 7.45
N TYR A 135 3.04 -17.03 6.60
CA TYR A 135 3.25 -17.49 5.23
C TYR A 135 4.04 -16.49 4.39
N ALA A 136 3.77 -15.18 4.50
CA ALA A 136 4.57 -14.16 3.83
C ALA A 136 6.05 -14.20 4.26
N ILE A 137 6.32 -14.43 5.56
CA ILE A 137 7.67 -14.65 6.08
C ILE A 137 8.31 -15.90 5.47
N GLU A 138 7.60 -17.02 5.45
CA GLU A 138 8.07 -18.28 4.85
C GLU A 138 8.40 -18.14 3.36
N GLN A 139 7.58 -17.39 2.62
CA GLN A 139 7.80 -17.08 1.21
C GLN A 139 8.87 -16.00 0.99
N LYS A 140 9.45 -15.44 2.06
CA LYS A 140 10.47 -14.39 2.02
C LYS A 140 10.01 -13.17 1.21
N ALA A 141 8.76 -12.76 1.40
CA ALA A 141 8.25 -11.52 0.83
C ALA A 141 9.10 -10.33 1.30
N ASP A 142 9.22 -9.31 0.47
CA ASP A 142 9.96 -8.09 0.81
C ASP A 142 9.09 -7.10 1.60
N ILE A 143 7.79 -7.12 1.31
CA ILE A 143 6.78 -6.17 1.77
C ILE A 143 5.50 -6.95 2.05
N ILE A 144 4.83 -6.66 3.15
CA ILE A 144 3.46 -7.07 3.46
C ILE A 144 2.58 -5.82 3.38
N SER A 145 1.51 -5.88 2.60
CA SER A 145 0.50 -4.83 2.47
C SER A 145 -0.84 -5.33 3.03
N MET A 146 -1.42 -4.58 3.96
CA MET A 146 -2.67 -4.90 4.64
C MET A 146 -3.64 -3.71 4.57
N SER A 147 -4.76 -3.88 3.89
CA SER A 147 -5.82 -2.88 3.82
C SER A 147 -7.03 -3.34 4.65
N LEU A 148 -6.74 -3.66 5.92
CA LEU A 148 -7.66 -4.29 6.87
C LEU A 148 -7.42 -3.78 8.29
N GLY A 149 -8.41 -3.99 9.16
CA GLY A 149 -8.42 -3.45 10.50
C GLY A 149 -9.37 -4.18 11.44
N GLY A 150 -9.11 -4.06 12.74
CA GLY A 150 -9.87 -4.63 13.83
C GLY A 150 -9.80 -3.73 15.07
N PRO A 151 -10.88 -3.69 15.87
CA PRO A 151 -11.08 -2.64 16.87
C PRO A 151 -10.20 -2.78 18.14
N ALA A 152 -9.32 -3.78 18.21
CA ALA A 152 -8.59 -4.09 19.43
C ALA A 152 -7.25 -4.76 19.18
N ASP A 153 -6.30 -4.50 20.07
CA ASP A 153 -5.04 -5.21 20.18
C ASP A 153 -5.26 -6.73 20.28
N HIS A 154 -4.36 -7.47 19.63
CA HIS A 154 -4.29 -8.92 19.69
C HIS A 154 -2.80 -9.34 19.82
N PRO A 155 -2.34 -9.78 21.00
CA PRO A 155 -0.92 -10.00 21.26
C PRO A 155 -0.21 -10.96 20.29
N GLU A 156 -0.89 -11.99 19.79
CA GLU A 156 -0.30 -12.91 18.81
C GLU A 156 -0.20 -12.31 17.39
N LEU A 157 -1.07 -11.33 17.06
CA LEU A 157 -0.95 -10.56 15.83
C LEU A 157 0.25 -9.63 15.92
N HIS A 158 0.40 -8.92 17.04
CA HIS A 158 1.54 -8.05 17.28
C HIS A 158 2.87 -8.81 17.21
N LYS A 159 2.96 -9.98 17.86
CA LYS A 159 4.14 -10.87 17.77
C LYS A 159 4.43 -11.32 16.33
N ALA A 160 3.41 -11.62 15.53
CA ALA A 160 3.59 -12.01 14.14
C ALA A 160 4.19 -10.86 13.31
N ILE A 161 3.73 -9.62 13.54
CA ILE A 161 4.26 -8.40 12.91
C ILE A 161 5.70 -8.15 13.32
N GLN A 162 5.99 -8.17 14.63
CA GLN A 162 7.35 -8.05 15.15
C GLN A 162 8.29 -9.10 14.54
N LYS A 163 7.79 -10.32 14.33
CA LYS A 163 8.55 -11.37 13.66
C LYS A 163 8.83 -11.01 12.20
N ALA A 164 7.86 -10.52 11.43
CA ALA A 164 8.07 -10.08 10.05
C ALA A 164 9.13 -8.97 9.95
N VAL A 165 8.98 -7.93 10.78
CA VAL A 165 9.92 -6.80 10.84
C VAL A 165 11.33 -7.26 11.23
N SER A 166 11.45 -8.18 12.20
CA SER A 166 12.76 -8.78 12.57
C SER A 166 13.44 -9.56 11.42
N GLN A 167 12.70 -9.96 10.39
CA GLN A 167 13.21 -10.61 9.19
C GLN A 167 13.48 -9.61 8.05
N ASN A 168 13.45 -8.31 8.33
CA ASN A 168 13.57 -7.21 7.37
C ASN A 168 12.44 -7.13 6.33
N ILE A 169 11.25 -7.57 6.70
CA ILE A 169 10.03 -7.42 5.89
C ILE A 169 9.33 -6.14 6.33
N LEU A 170 9.07 -5.24 5.38
CA LEU A 170 8.29 -4.03 5.64
C LEU A 170 6.83 -4.42 5.80
N VAL A 171 6.19 -4.00 6.89
CA VAL A 171 4.75 -4.23 7.12
C VAL A 171 4.05 -2.90 6.98
N ILE A 172 3.14 -2.79 6.01
CA ILE A 172 2.44 -1.55 5.66
C ILE A 172 0.94 -1.80 5.82
N CYS A 173 0.26 -0.92 6.56
CA CYS A 173 -1.15 -1.08 6.85
C CYS A 173 -1.91 0.23 6.76
N ALA A 174 -3.18 0.14 6.39
CA ALA A 174 -4.11 1.26 6.47
C ALA A 174 -4.28 1.73 7.92
N ALA A 175 -4.39 3.05 8.13
CA ALA A 175 -4.60 3.65 9.45
C ALA A 175 -6.03 3.43 9.99
N GLY A 176 -7.00 3.14 9.11
CA GLY A 176 -8.43 2.99 9.41
C GLY A 176 -9.28 4.15 8.89
N ASN A 177 -10.62 3.98 8.89
CA ASN A 177 -11.58 4.92 8.27
C ASN A 177 -12.68 5.40 9.24
N GLU A 178 -12.37 5.43 10.53
CA GLU A 178 -13.26 5.85 11.62
C GLU A 178 -13.08 7.32 12.01
N GLY A 179 -12.21 8.05 11.31
CA GLY A 179 -11.90 9.45 11.57
C GLY A 179 -13.10 10.38 11.39
N ASP A 180 -13.08 11.49 12.14
CA ASP A 180 -14.11 12.53 12.13
C ASP A 180 -13.61 13.88 11.57
N GLY A 181 -12.36 13.93 11.10
CA GLY A 181 -11.71 15.14 10.60
C GLY A 181 -11.19 16.09 11.70
N VAL A 182 -11.07 15.63 12.95
CA VAL A 182 -10.57 16.41 14.09
C VAL A 182 -9.32 15.75 14.70
N ASP A 183 -8.21 16.47 14.86
CA ASP A 183 -6.95 15.90 15.42
C ASP A 183 -6.92 15.81 16.97
N THR A 184 -7.98 16.30 17.61
CA THR A 184 -8.13 16.25 19.08
C THR A 184 -8.75 14.94 19.56
N THR A 185 -9.33 14.15 18.67
CA THR A 185 -9.74 12.77 18.91
C THR A 185 -8.67 11.83 18.37
N ASP A 186 -8.57 10.64 18.98
CA ASP A 186 -7.64 9.61 18.52
C ASP A 186 -8.45 8.36 18.16
N GLU A 187 -8.43 7.99 16.89
CA GLU A 187 -9.05 6.77 16.38
C GLU A 187 -7.96 5.74 16.08
N PHE A 188 -8.09 4.55 16.66
CA PHE A 188 -7.09 3.49 16.53
C PHE A 188 -7.69 2.27 15.85
N ASP A 189 -6.92 1.71 14.91
CA ASP A 189 -7.26 0.47 14.24
C ASP A 189 -6.05 -0.47 14.19
N TYR A 190 -6.26 -1.77 14.39
CA TYR A 190 -5.20 -2.77 14.48
C TYR A 190 -5.23 -3.69 13.26
N PRO A 191 -4.08 -3.95 12.60
CA PRO A 191 -2.73 -3.71 13.09
C PRO A 191 -2.13 -2.32 12.77
N GLY A 192 -2.87 -1.43 12.11
CA GLY A 192 -2.38 -0.13 11.63
C GLY A 192 -1.71 0.76 12.67
N CYS A 193 -2.11 0.66 13.95
CA CYS A 193 -1.53 1.45 15.04
C CYS A 193 -0.42 0.77 15.84
N TYR A 194 0.07 -0.42 15.46
CA TYR A 194 1.30 -0.93 16.07
C TYR A 194 2.50 -0.14 15.54
N ASN A 195 3.34 0.37 16.43
CA ASN A 195 4.52 1.19 16.08
C ASN A 195 5.51 0.50 15.10
N GLU A 196 5.56 -0.82 15.01
CA GLU A 196 6.39 -1.52 14.02
C GLU A 196 5.79 -1.57 12.60
N VAL A 197 4.55 -1.13 12.43
CA VAL A 197 3.83 -1.08 11.16
C VAL A 197 3.96 0.31 10.57
N ILE A 198 4.18 0.38 9.26
CA ILE A 198 4.11 1.62 8.50
C ILE A 198 2.62 1.96 8.31
N SER A 199 2.11 2.86 9.14
CA SER A 199 0.70 3.27 9.15
C SER A 199 0.42 4.34 8.09
N VAL A 200 -0.53 4.07 7.20
CA VAL A 200 -0.83 4.90 6.04
C VAL A 200 -2.22 5.53 6.12
N GLY A 201 -2.25 6.85 6.29
CA GLY A 201 -3.45 7.67 6.17
C GLY A 201 -3.79 8.07 4.73
N ALA A 202 -4.94 8.71 4.54
CA ALA A 202 -5.45 9.08 3.22
C ALA A 202 -5.54 10.59 3.00
N VAL A 203 -5.24 10.99 1.76
CA VAL A 203 -5.55 12.32 1.22
C VAL A 203 -6.34 12.19 -0.09
N ASP A 204 -7.04 13.26 -0.47
CA ASP A 204 -7.61 13.42 -1.80
C ASP A 204 -6.54 13.75 -2.87
N LEU A 205 -6.96 13.84 -4.14
CA LEU A 205 -6.07 14.16 -5.26
C LEU A 205 -5.61 15.63 -5.27
N GLU A 206 -6.26 16.47 -4.47
CA GLU A 206 -5.92 17.87 -4.20
C GLU A 206 -5.00 18.05 -2.98
N ARG A 207 -4.66 16.95 -2.26
CA ARG A 207 -3.81 16.89 -1.05
C ARG A 207 -4.49 17.36 0.23
N HIS A 208 -5.81 17.39 0.30
CA HIS A 208 -6.50 17.57 1.57
C HIS A 208 -6.58 16.26 2.32
N SER A 209 -6.48 16.31 3.65
CA SER A 209 -6.72 15.14 4.50
C SER A 209 -8.13 14.60 4.28
N SER A 210 -8.26 13.30 4.10
CA SER A 210 -9.56 12.66 3.97
C SER A 210 -10.27 12.64 5.33
N ASN A 211 -11.52 13.12 5.39
CA ASN A 211 -12.26 13.20 6.66
C ASN A 211 -12.38 11.86 7.38
N PHE A 212 -12.50 10.75 6.64
CA PHE A 212 -12.60 9.42 7.22
C PHE A 212 -11.27 8.90 7.77
N SER A 213 -10.12 9.45 7.37
CA SER A 213 -8.81 8.89 7.76
C SER A 213 -8.64 9.01 9.26
N ASN A 214 -8.36 7.90 9.93
CA ASN A 214 -8.04 7.92 11.35
C ASN A 214 -6.88 8.87 11.64
N SER A 215 -6.97 9.57 12.77
CA SER A 215 -5.90 10.41 13.27
C SER A 215 -5.43 9.89 14.63
N ASN A 216 -4.11 9.77 14.82
CA ASN A 216 -3.48 9.36 16.07
C ASN A 216 -1.96 9.56 15.99
N ASN A 217 -1.23 9.30 17.08
CA ASN A 217 0.22 9.51 17.13
C ASN A 217 1.06 8.43 16.42
N GLU A 218 0.44 7.43 15.80
CA GLU A 218 1.10 6.29 15.14
C GLU A 218 1.00 6.37 13.60
N VAL A 219 0.37 7.42 13.03
CA VAL A 219 0.35 7.64 11.58
C VAL A 219 1.74 8.03 11.08
N ASP A 220 2.32 7.25 10.16
CA ASP A 220 3.66 7.51 9.64
C ASP A 220 3.66 8.48 8.47
N LEU A 221 2.71 8.34 7.55
CA LEU A 221 2.62 9.12 6.32
C LEU A 221 1.24 8.98 5.66
N VAL A 222 0.99 9.83 4.66
CA VAL A 222 -0.23 9.77 3.85
C VAL A 222 0.05 9.50 2.38
N ALA A 223 -0.94 8.92 1.71
CA ALA A 223 -0.95 8.70 0.28
C ALA A 223 -2.36 8.90 -0.32
N PRO A 224 -2.50 8.97 -1.65
CA PRO A 224 -3.80 9.18 -2.29
C PRO A 224 -4.78 8.05 -1.95
N GLY A 225 -5.88 8.38 -1.28
CA GLY A 225 -6.89 7.43 -0.81
C GLY A 225 -8.31 7.73 -1.28
N GLU A 226 -8.57 8.88 -1.90
CA GLU A 226 -9.89 9.21 -2.45
C GLU A 226 -9.93 9.15 -3.98
N LYS A 227 -11.02 8.58 -4.48
CA LYS A 227 -11.33 8.39 -5.91
C LYS A 227 -10.16 7.78 -6.69
N ILE A 228 -9.66 6.67 -6.17
CA ILE A 228 -8.52 5.95 -6.75
C ILE A 228 -9.03 4.89 -7.73
N LEU A 229 -8.68 5.08 -9.01
CA LEU A 229 -8.92 4.11 -10.07
C LEU A 229 -7.91 2.96 -10.00
N SER A 230 -8.39 1.73 -10.07
CA SER A 230 -7.55 0.52 -10.20
C SER A 230 -8.33 -0.62 -10.85
N THR A 231 -7.69 -1.79 -10.94
CA THR A 231 -8.27 -3.05 -11.42
C THR A 231 -9.41 -3.53 -10.54
N TYR A 232 -10.33 -4.33 -11.08
CA TYR A 232 -11.49 -4.84 -10.38
C TYR A 232 -11.93 -6.18 -10.98
N LEU A 233 -12.94 -6.81 -10.38
CA LEU A 233 -13.39 -8.15 -10.76
C LEU A 233 -13.75 -8.28 -12.25
N ASN A 234 -13.45 -9.45 -12.83
CA ASN A 234 -13.79 -9.84 -14.20
C ASN A 234 -13.08 -9.00 -15.27
N GLY A 235 -11.82 -8.63 -15.02
CA GLY A 235 -11.03 -7.82 -15.96
C GLY A 235 -11.47 -6.37 -16.09
N LYS A 236 -12.27 -5.85 -15.14
CA LYS A 236 -12.82 -4.49 -15.14
C LYS A 236 -11.99 -3.57 -14.26
N TYR A 237 -12.45 -2.32 -14.11
CA TYR A 237 -11.81 -1.30 -13.29
C TYR A 237 -12.85 -0.63 -12.39
N ALA A 238 -12.39 -0.12 -11.26
CA ALA A 238 -13.25 0.59 -10.31
C ALA A 238 -12.52 1.77 -9.66
N THR A 239 -13.29 2.80 -9.33
CA THR A 239 -12.82 3.96 -8.56
C THR A 239 -13.29 3.83 -7.12
N LEU A 240 -12.36 3.64 -6.18
CA LEU A 240 -12.67 3.41 -4.77
C LEU A 240 -12.16 4.54 -3.86
N SER A 241 -12.64 4.62 -2.62
CA SER A 241 -12.09 5.54 -1.60
C SER A 241 -12.00 4.91 -0.22
N GLY A 242 -10.87 5.16 0.45
CA GLY A 242 -10.54 4.70 1.79
C GLY A 242 -9.02 4.71 2.03
N THR A 243 -8.56 4.64 3.28
CA THR A 243 -7.13 4.42 3.61
C THR A 243 -6.59 3.11 3.00
N SER A 244 -7.48 2.15 2.75
CA SER A 244 -7.19 0.95 1.95
C SER A 244 -6.66 1.23 0.54
N MET A 245 -6.97 2.38 -0.06
CA MET A 245 -6.46 2.79 -1.38
C MET A 245 -5.16 3.60 -1.26
N ALA A 246 -4.90 4.24 -0.12
CA ALA A 246 -3.63 4.92 0.16
C ALA A 246 -2.49 3.92 0.40
N THR A 247 -2.74 2.90 1.21
CA THR A 247 -1.80 1.82 1.56
C THR A 247 -1.07 1.20 0.36
N PRO A 248 -1.74 0.74 -0.71
CA PRO A 248 -1.07 0.14 -1.85
C PRO A 248 -0.15 1.10 -2.63
N HIS A 249 -0.39 2.41 -2.58
CA HIS A 249 0.56 3.37 -3.14
C HIS A 249 1.90 3.32 -2.41
N VAL A 250 1.88 3.25 -1.07
CA VAL A 250 3.08 3.15 -0.24
C VAL A 250 3.77 1.79 -0.42
N ALA A 251 3.00 0.70 -0.52
CA ALA A 251 3.56 -0.63 -0.79
C ALA A 251 4.29 -0.69 -2.15
N GLY A 252 3.69 -0.17 -3.21
CA GLY A 252 4.35 -0.04 -4.50
C GLY A 252 5.55 0.92 -4.46
N ALA A 253 5.43 2.05 -3.77
CA ALA A 253 6.52 3.01 -3.59
C ALA A 253 7.73 2.35 -2.92
N MET A 254 7.50 1.53 -1.89
CA MET A 254 8.56 0.78 -1.21
C MET A 254 9.23 -0.26 -2.11
N ALA A 255 8.51 -0.87 -3.05
CA ALA A 255 9.13 -1.74 -4.05
C ALA A 255 10.10 -0.97 -4.96
N LEU A 256 9.74 0.25 -5.38
CA LEU A 256 10.64 1.13 -6.14
C LEU A 256 11.84 1.58 -5.29
N ILE A 257 11.57 2.10 -4.08
CA ILE A 257 12.60 2.61 -3.16
C ILE A 257 13.62 1.53 -2.87
N LYS A 258 13.18 0.32 -2.50
CA LYS A 258 14.07 -0.79 -2.13
C LYS A 258 15.07 -1.13 -3.24
N VAL A 259 14.63 -1.17 -4.51
CA VAL A 259 15.55 -1.41 -5.64
C VAL A 259 16.52 -0.24 -5.83
N LEU A 260 16.02 1.00 -5.81
CA LEU A 260 16.86 2.19 -5.98
C LEU A 260 17.98 2.26 -4.94
N VAL A 261 17.60 2.15 -3.66
CA VAL A 261 18.54 2.38 -2.57
C VAL A 261 19.50 1.21 -2.40
N ASN A 262 19.07 -0.04 -2.59
CA ASN A 262 20.00 -1.16 -2.55
C ASN A 262 21.05 -1.07 -3.66
N THR A 263 20.65 -0.59 -4.84
CA THR A 263 21.60 -0.34 -5.95
C THR A 263 22.56 0.78 -5.59
N SER A 264 22.05 1.92 -5.10
CA SER A 264 22.88 3.08 -4.75
C SER A 264 23.82 2.84 -3.57
N PHE A 265 23.44 2.02 -2.60
CA PHE A 265 24.27 1.67 -1.44
C PHE A 265 25.12 0.42 -1.66
N GLU A 266 24.95 -0.27 -2.79
CA GLU A 266 25.66 -1.51 -3.16
C GLU A 266 25.52 -2.65 -2.13
N ARG A 267 24.41 -2.65 -1.37
CA ARG A 267 24.08 -3.68 -0.37
C ARG A 267 22.58 -3.75 -0.14
N LYS A 268 22.14 -4.80 0.54
CA LYS A 268 20.76 -4.89 1.03
C LYS A 268 20.61 -4.01 2.28
N LEU A 269 19.65 -3.09 2.25
CA LEU A 269 19.27 -2.29 3.40
C LEU A 269 18.33 -3.09 4.32
N THR A 270 18.46 -2.81 5.62
CA THR A 270 17.56 -3.33 6.65
C THR A 270 16.19 -2.65 6.59
N GLU A 271 15.19 -3.23 7.24
CA GLU A 271 13.84 -2.65 7.30
C GLU A 271 13.86 -1.20 7.83
N ARG A 272 14.56 -0.93 8.94
CA ARG A 272 14.69 0.43 9.51
C ARG A 272 15.33 1.43 8.57
N GLU A 273 16.35 0.99 7.81
CA GLU A 273 16.98 1.85 6.81
C GLU A 273 16.04 2.12 5.64
N LEU A 274 15.23 1.14 5.23
CA LEU A 274 14.23 1.30 4.20
C LEU A 274 13.10 2.24 4.66
N TYR A 275 12.62 2.11 5.89
CA TYR A 275 11.69 3.07 6.50
C TYR A 275 12.26 4.50 6.47
N ALA A 276 13.52 4.70 6.87
CA ALA A 276 14.16 6.01 6.80
C ALA A 276 14.26 6.55 5.35
N GLN A 277 14.40 5.67 4.35
CA GLN A 277 14.38 6.05 2.94
C GLN A 277 12.98 6.42 2.43
N LEU A 278 11.92 5.83 3.01
CA LEU A 278 10.54 6.23 2.77
C LEU A 278 10.27 7.63 3.32
N ILE A 279 10.61 7.88 4.59
CA ILE A 279 10.37 9.19 5.24
C ILE A 279 11.17 10.31 4.56
N LYS A 280 12.38 10.05 4.07
CA LYS A 280 13.11 11.01 3.22
C LYS A 280 12.39 11.36 1.92
N ARG A 281 11.38 10.59 1.54
CA ARG A 281 10.55 10.74 0.34
C ARG A 281 9.12 11.13 0.69
N THR A 282 8.94 11.91 1.76
CA THR A 282 7.66 12.55 2.08
C THR A 282 7.77 14.08 1.99
N VAL A 283 6.62 14.74 1.80
CA VAL A 283 6.49 16.20 1.82
C VAL A 283 5.37 16.57 2.80
N PRO A 284 5.66 17.32 3.88
CA PRO A 284 4.63 17.83 4.79
C PRO A 284 3.59 18.67 4.03
N LEU A 285 2.31 18.50 4.37
CA LEU A 285 1.21 19.26 3.77
C LEU A 285 0.76 20.41 4.68
N GLY A 286 1.26 20.45 5.91
CA GLY A 286 0.98 21.51 6.88
C GLY A 286 -0.17 21.18 7.83
N ASN A 287 -0.65 19.94 7.84
CA ASN A 287 -1.60 19.45 8.83
C ASN A 287 -0.87 18.97 10.10
N SER A 288 -1.66 18.65 11.12
CA SER A 288 -1.17 18.00 12.33
C SER A 288 -0.46 16.68 11.98
N PRO A 289 0.68 16.33 12.62
CA PRO A 289 1.31 15.04 12.45
C PRO A 289 0.39 13.85 12.77
N LYS A 290 -0.67 14.06 13.56
CA LYS A 290 -1.69 13.04 13.79
C LYS A 290 -2.47 12.63 12.54
N PHE A 291 -2.64 13.55 11.58
CA PHE A 291 -3.29 13.28 10.30
C PHE A 291 -2.30 12.83 9.23
N GLU A 292 -1.17 13.52 9.12
CA GLU A 292 -0.27 13.35 7.99
C GLU A 292 1.01 12.60 8.29
N GLY A 293 1.31 12.34 9.57
CA GLY A 293 2.60 11.80 10.00
C GLY A 293 3.75 12.68 9.51
N ASN A 294 4.59 12.09 8.65
CA ASN A 294 5.70 12.76 7.98
C ASN A 294 5.30 13.46 6.66
N GLY A 295 4.02 13.46 6.30
CA GLY A 295 3.47 14.07 5.10
C GLY A 295 3.17 13.09 3.96
N LEU A 296 2.91 13.63 2.78
CA LEU A 296 2.57 12.88 1.58
C LEU A 296 3.78 12.17 0.98
N VAL A 297 3.66 10.88 0.64
CA VAL A 297 4.68 10.17 -0.16
C VAL A 297 4.89 10.85 -1.52
N TYR A 298 6.13 11.25 -1.78
CA TYR A 298 6.56 12.00 -2.95
C TYR A 298 7.97 11.58 -3.38
N LEU A 299 8.05 10.62 -4.31
CA LEU A 299 9.26 9.82 -4.56
C LEU A 299 10.50 10.61 -5.02
N THR A 300 10.31 11.76 -5.67
CA THR A 300 11.39 12.57 -6.25
C THR A 300 11.84 13.74 -5.38
N VAL A 301 11.35 13.88 -4.14
CA VAL A 301 11.70 15.04 -3.28
C VAL A 301 13.22 15.19 -3.10
N MET A 302 13.94 14.08 -2.96
CA MET A 302 15.40 14.09 -2.82
C MET A 302 16.11 14.63 -4.06
N ASP A 303 15.60 14.31 -5.26
CA ASP A 303 16.15 14.81 -6.52
C ASP A 303 15.89 16.31 -6.67
N GLU A 304 14.69 16.78 -6.30
CA GLU A 304 14.34 18.20 -6.33
C GLU A 304 15.16 19.01 -5.30
N LEU A 305 15.35 18.49 -4.09
CA LEU A 305 16.21 19.11 -3.08
C LEU A 305 17.66 19.19 -3.56
N SER A 306 18.19 18.12 -4.18
CA SER A 306 19.54 18.11 -4.74
C SER A 306 19.74 19.20 -5.80
N LYS A 307 18.74 19.46 -6.66
CA LYS A 307 18.79 20.56 -7.65
C LYS A 307 18.92 21.93 -6.99
N ILE A 308 18.22 22.17 -5.88
CA ILE A 308 18.27 23.45 -5.15
C ILE A 308 19.67 23.74 -4.61
N PHE A 309 20.36 22.72 -4.11
CA PHE A 309 21.72 22.87 -3.55
C PHE A 309 22.84 22.80 -4.61
N ASN A 310 22.53 22.46 -5.86
CA ASN A 310 23.52 22.44 -6.93
C ASN A 310 23.83 23.87 -7.43
N GLN A 311 25.05 24.34 -7.17
CA GLN A 311 25.49 25.70 -7.48
C GLN A 311 25.32 26.11 -8.95
N GLN A 312 25.41 25.17 -9.90
CA GLN A 312 25.17 25.46 -11.33
C GLN A 312 23.70 25.79 -11.63
N PHE A 313 22.76 25.21 -10.86
CA PHE A 313 21.34 25.50 -10.99
C PHE A 313 20.99 26.86 -10.39
N VAL A 314 21.54 27.18 -9.21
CA VAL A 314 21.40 28.49 -8.57
C VAL A 314 21.97 29.61 -9.44
N ALA A 315 23.15 29.39 -10.03
CA ALA A 315 23.76 30.34 -10.97
C ALA A 315 22.88 30.60 -12.20
N LYS A 316 22.22 29.55 -12.72
CA LYS A 316 21.30 29.67 -13.87
C LYS A 316 20.02 30.44 -13.53
N LEU A 317 19.52 30.33 -12.29
CA LEU A 317 18.37 31.06 -11.77
C LEU A 317 18.66 32.54 -11.52
N LEU A 318 19.88 32.87 -11.08
CA LEU A 318 20.34 34.23 -10.83
C LEU A 318 20.83 34.97 -12.10
N SER A 319 20.99 34.24 -13.21
CA SER A 319 21.40 34.80 -14.51
C SER A 319 20.22 35.17 -15.44
N ILE A 320 18.98 35.08 -14.94
CA ILE A 320 17.73 35.54 -15.60
C ILE A 320 17.28 36.82 -14.89
#